data_AF-A0AAF0D2F8-F1
#
_entry.id   AF-A0AAF0D2F8-F1
#
_cell.length_a   1.000
_cell.length_b   1.000
_cell.length_c   1.000
_cell.angle_alpha   90.00
_cell.angle_beta   90.00
_cell.angle_gamma   90.00
#
_symmetry.space_group_name_H-M   'P 1'
#
loop_
_entity.id
_entity.type
_entity.pdbx_description
1 polymer ?
#
loop_
_entity_poly.entity_id
_entity_poly.type
_entity_poly.pdbx_seq_one_letter_code
_entity_poly.pdbx_strand_id
1 'polypeptide(L)'
;MPLGLVIIKWDNKIGGMVEARYLRRGWIPPALPTTLLSMHFPTMKVDQNGVDFVKTKIGALRVLSYFTGVKTKRTIALILEESENPDLYKEKLIQLAEKVNSEIEDYTCKLPKYYSEIFEK
;
A
#
# COMPACT_ATOMS: atom_id res chain seq x y z
N MET A 1 1.00 15.71 2.68
CA MET A 1 0.13 14.89 1.80
C MET A 1 0.97 13.80 1.14
N PRO A 2 0.42 12.60 0.86
CA PRO A 2 1.16 11.58 0.14
C PRO A 2 1.54 12.02 -1.29
N LEU A 3 2.57 11.39 -1.83
CA LEU A 3 3.01 11.52 -3.21
C LEU A 3 2.26 10.57 -4.15
N GLY A 4 1.74 9.47 -3.60
CA GLY A 4 0.97 8.48 -4.32
C GLY A 4 0.76 7.21 -3.50
N LEU A 5 0.25 6.18 -4.17
CA LEU A 5 0.00 4.87 -3.60
C LEU A 5 0.35 3.75 -4.58
N VAL A 6 0.68 2.59 -4.04
CA VAL A 6 0.96 1.34 -4.77
C VAL A 6 0.20 0.20 -4.12
N ILE A 7 -0.37 -0.67 -4.93
CA ILE A 7 -1.03 -1.90 -4.49
C ILE A 7 -0.24 -3.06 -5.05
N ILE A 8 0.23 -3.90 -4.14
CA ILE A 8 1.03 -5.08 -4.44
C ILE A 8 0.19 -6.29 -4.07
N LYS A 9 0.05 -7.25 -4.98
CA LYS A 9 -0.63 -8.51 -4.72
C LYS A 9 0.38 -9.64 -4.71
N TRP A 10 0.27 -10.53 -3.73
CA TRP A 10 1.08 -11.73 -3.70
C TRP A 10 0.40 -12.88 -4.44
N ASP A 11 1.11 -13.41 -5.42
CA ASP A 11 0.78 -14.64 -6.12
C ASP A 11 1.73 -15.76 -5.70
N ASN A 12 1.19 -16.95 -5.40
CA ASN A 12 1.98 -18.06 -4.89
C ASN A 12 2.93 -18.67 -5.95
N LYS A 13 2.72 -18.41 -7.25
CA LYS A 13 3.56 -18.93 -8.34
C LYS A 13 4.60 -17.93 -8.80
N ILE A 14 4.24 -16.64 -8.85
CA ILE A 14 5.06 -15.57 -9.43
C ILE A 14 5.76 -14.73 -8.34
N GLY A 15 5.26 -14.76 -7.10
CA GLY A 15 5.65 -13.85 -6.04
C GLY A 15 4.80 -12.59 -6.04
N GLY A 16 5.30 -11.51 -5.44
CA GLY A 16 4.53 -10.27 -5.39
C GLY A 16 4.65 -9.42 -6.66
N MET A 17 3.51 -8.96 -7.15
CA MET A 17 3.37 -8.12 -8.33
C MET A 17 2.74 -6.78 -7.96
N VAL A 18 3.11 -5.71 -8.65
CA VAL A 18 2.37 -4.45 -8.57
C VAL A 18 1.06 -4.63 -9.33
N GLU A 19 -0.06 -4.73 -8.60
CA GLU A 19 -1.40 -4.88 -9.18
C GLU A 19 -1.91 -3.52 -9.68
N ALA A 20 -1.62 -2.44 -8.95
CA ALA A 20 -2.05 -1.10 -9.32
C ALA A 20 -1.15 -0.03 -8.70
N ARG A 21 -1.16 1.18 -9.29
CA ARG A 21 -0.46 2.34 -8.74
C ARG A 21 -1.11 3.64 -9.17
N TYR A 22 -1.00 4.65 -8.31
CA TYR A 22 -1.33 6.02 -8.62
C TYR A 22 -0.27 6.94 -8.03
N LEU A 23 0.29 7.84 -8.86
CA LEU A 23 1.24 8.85 -8.42
C LEU A 23 0.65 10.22 -8.71
N ARG A 24 0.50 11.02 -7.66
CA ARG A 24 0.21 12.45 -7.79
C ARG A 24 1.46 13.20 -8.22
N ARG A 25 2.61 12.86 -7.63
CA ARG A 25 3.93 13.42 -7.92
C ARG A 25 5.03 12.39 -7.66
N GLY A 26 6.19 12.59 -8.30
CA GLY A 26 7.37 11.76 -8.09
C GLY A 26 7.31 10.42 -8.83
N TRP A 27 7.98 9.41 -8.26
CA TRP A 27 8.11 8.08 -8.86
C TRP A 27 8.01 6.97 -7.80
N ILE A 28 7.89 5.71 -8.25
CA ILE A 28 8.00 4.54 -7.37
C ILE A 28 9.44 4.04 -7.48
N PRO A 29 10.21 3.98 -6.37
CA PRO A 29 11.53 3.37 -6.39
C PRO A 29 11.44 1.91 -6.85
N PRO A 30 12.33 1.44 -7.75
CA PRO A 30 12.32 0.06 -8.22
C PRO A 30 12.38 -0.99 -7.10
N ALA A 31 13.06 -0.67 -5.99
CA ALA A 31 13.18 -1.55 -4.83
C ALA A 31 11.90 -1.65 -3.98
N LEU A 32 10.95 -0.70 -4.11
CA LEU A 32 9.80 -0.57 -3.21
C LEU A 32 8.94 -1.85 -3.15
N PRO A 33 8.53 -2.47 -4.27
CA PRO A 33 7.70 -3.67 -4.20
C PRO A 33 8.39 -4.82 -3.46
N THR A 34 9.65 -5.10 -3.81
CA THR A 34 10.43 -6.18 -3.19
C THR A 34 10.65 -5.92 -1.70
N THR A 35 11.03 -4.70 -1.31
CA THR A 35 11.24 -4.33 0.09
C THR A 35 9.98 -4.52 0.93
N LEU A 36 8.83 -4.04 0.43
CA LEU A 36 7.57 -4.15 1.18
C LEU A 36 7.12 -5.60 1.33
N LEU A 37 7.24 -6.40 0.27
CA LEU A 37 6.91 -7.82 0.32
C LEU A 37 7.77 -8.56 1.35
N SER A 38 9.08 -8.33 1.37
CA SER A 38 9.97 -8.93 2.36
C SER A 38 9.60 -8.56 3.79
N MET A 39 9.16 -7.32 4.02
CA MET A 39 8.77 -6.85 5.35
C MET A 39 7.42 -7.41 5.80
N HIS A 40 6.48 -7.63 4.87
CA HIS A 40 5.16 -8.24 5.17
C HIS A 40 5.18 -9.76 5.19
N PHE A 41 6.19 -10.41 4.60
CA PHE A 41 6.28 -11.87 4.45
C PHE A 41 6.02 -12.67 5.75
N PRO A 42 6.51 -12.26 6.93
CA PRO A 42 6.19 -12.95 8.18
C PRO A 42 4.68 -12.93 8.49
N THR A 43 4.04 -11.77 8.34
CA THR A 43 2.60 -11.57 8.56
C THR A 43 1.75 -12.32 7.53
N MET A 44 2.25 -12.47 6.30
CA MET A 44 1.55 -13.22 5.24
C MET A 44 1.47 -14.73 5.51
N LYS A 45 2.37 -15.28 6.34
CA LYS A 45 2.43 -16.71 6.67
C LYS A 45 1.64 -17.09 7.90
N VAL A 46 1.44 -16.15 8.81
CA VAL A 46 0.80 -16.39 10.10
C VAL A 46 -0.58 -15.78 9.99
N ASP A 47 -1.59 -16.62 9.74
CA ASP A 47 -3.02 -16.27 9.66
C ASP A 47 -3.56 -15.84 11.04
N GLN A 48 -3.00 -14.75 11.57
CA GLN A 48 -3.40 -14.14 12.82
C GLN A 48 -3.87 -12.73 12.51
N ASN A 49 -4.92 -12.32 13.21
CA ASN A 49 -5.58 -11.00 13.20
C ASN A 49 -4.66 -9.83 13.63
N GLY A 50 -3.35 -9.91 13.38
CA GLY A 50 -2.33 -8.95 13.75
C GLY A 50 -2.10 -7.95 12.64
N VAL A 51 -2.80 -6.83 12.74
CA VAL A 51 -2.67 -5.65 11.89
C VAL A 51 -1.18 -5.26 11.80
N ASP A 52 -0.53 -5.01 10.66
CA ASP A 52 -0.84 -5.03 9.22
C ASP A 52 0.13 -4.00 8.59
N PHE A 53 0.68 -3.08 9.41
CA PHE A 53 1.43 -1.94 8.94
C PHE A 53 2.95 -2.11 8.96
N VAL A 54 3.60 -1.66 7.89
CA VAL A 54 5.06 -1.46 7.83
C VAL A 54 5.33 0.02 7.53
N LYS A 55 6.18 0.63 8.35
CA LYS A 55 6.75 1.97 8.13
C LYS A 55 8.23 1.82 7.78
N THR A 56 8.65 2.35 6.65
CA THR A 56 10.06 2.25 6.23
C THR A 56 10.51 3.46 5.42
N LYS A 57 11.83 3.60 5.25
CA LYS A 57 12.46 4.61 4.40
C LYS A 57 13.10 3.92 3.20
N ILE A 58 12.83 4.43 2.00
CA ILE A 58 13.42 3.93 0.74
C ILE A 58 14.00 5.13 0.00
N GLY A 59 15.32 5.29 0.04
CA GLY A 59 15.98 6.52 -0.44
C GLY A 59 15.50 7.74 0.35
N ALA A 60 15.07 8.78 -0.36
CA ALA A 60 14.50 10.01 0.24
C ALA A 60 12.97 9.95 0.44
N LEU A 61 12.36 8.77 0.38
CA LEU A 61 10.92 8.59 0.56
C LEU A 61 10.62 7.86 1.85
N ARG A 62 9.56 8.29 2.53
CA ARG A 62 8.93 7.51 3.60
C ARG A 62 7.80 6.68 3.00
N VAL A 63 7.63 5.48 3.52
CA VAL A 63 6.60 4.54 3.04
C VAL A 63 5.82 4.04 4.23
N LEU A 64 4.49 4.16 4.16
CA LEU A 64 3.56 3.47 5.05
C LEU A 64 2.86 2.41 4.21
N SER A 65 2.83 1.17 4.66
CA SER A 65 2.09 0.11 3.96
C SER A 65 1.24 -0.66 4.93
N TYR A 66 0.17 -1.26 4.40
CA TYR A 66 -0.86 -1.99 5.11
C TYR A 66 -1.14 -3.29 4.34
N PHE A 67 -0.87 -4.43 4.97
CA PHE A 67 -1.29 -5.74 4.47
C PHE A 67 -2.79 -5.90 4.73
N THR A 68 -3.52 -6.51 3.80
CA THR A 68 -4.99 -6.61 3.88
C THR A 68 -5.47 -8.03 4.19
N GLY A 69 -4.59 -8.87 4.73
CA GLY A 69 -4.88 -10.23 5.16
C GLY A 69 -4.69 -11.31 4.07
N VAL A 70 -4.74 -12.57 4.52
CA VAL A 70 -4.43 -13.76 3.71
C VAL A 70 -5.44 -14.06 2.60
N LYS A 71 -6.68 -13.55 2.71
CA LYS A 71 -7.72 -13.75 1.71
C LYS A 71 -7.47 -12.94 0.44
N THR A 72 -7.11 -11.67 0.61
CA THR A 72 -6.85 -10.73 -0.49
C THR A 72 -5.40 -10.79 -0.94
N LYS A 73 -4.48 -11.08 -0.01
CA LYS A 73 -3.03 -11.12 -0.22
C LYS A 73 -2.49 -9.83 -0.83
N ARG A 74 -3.09 -8.69 -0.49
CA ARG A 74 -2.66 -7.37 -0.97
C ARG A 74 -1.92 -6.61 0.11
N THR A 75 -0.96 -5.81 -0.32
CA THR A 75 -0.29 -4.79 0.46
C THR A 75 -0.54 -3.46 -0.23
N ILE A 76 -1.15 -2.52 0.47
CA ILE A 76 -1.40 -1.17 -0.02
C ILE A 76 -0.40 -0.25 0.65
N ALA A 77 0.33 0.52 -0.14
CA ALA A 77 1.41 1.38 0.32
C ALA A 77 1.19 2.82 -0.10
N LEU A 78 1.38 3.76 0.83
CA LEU A 78 1.49 5.18 0.58
C LEU A 78 2.96 5.56 0.45
N ILE A 79 3.25 6.37 -0.56
CA ILE A 79 4.55 6.99 -0.77
C ILE A 79 4.45 8.39 -0.23
N LEU A 80 5.37 8.76 0.65
CA LEU A 80 5.38 10.03 1.37
C LEU A 80 6.72 10.73 1.15
N GLU A 81 6.71 12.06 1.27
CA GLU A 81 7.95 12.84 1.36
C GLU A 81 8.71 12.49 2.65
N GLU A 82 10.01 12.78 2.68
CA GLU A 82 10.86 12.53 3.85
C GLU A 82 10.40 13.28 5.11
N SER A 83 9.80 14.47 4.93
CA SER A 83 9.30 15.34 5.99
C SER A 83 8.00 14.85 6.61
N GLU A 84 7.25 13.98 5.94
CA GLU A 84 5.91 13.56 6.34
C GLU A 84 5.93 12.52 7.46
N ASN A 85 4.97 12.57 8.38
CA ASN A 85 4.81 11.58 9.44
C ASN A 85 3.87 10.44 8.98
N PRO A 86 4.36 9.20 8.80
CA PRO A 86 3.53 8.07 8.38
C PRO A 86 2.36 7.75 9.32
N ASP A 87 2.52 7.98 10.63
CA ASP A 87 1.49 7.60 11.61
C ASP A 87 0.17 8.38 11.41
N LEU A 88 0.23 9.58 10.84
CA LEU A 88 -0.95 10.42 10.54
C LEU A 88 -1.83 9.84 9.42
N TYR A 89 -1.34 8.84 8.68
CA TYR A 89 -2.02 8.27 7.51
C TYR A 89 -2.59 6.87 7.76
N LYS A 90 -2.41 6.29 8.94
CA LYS A 90 -2.82 4.91 9.24
C LYS A 90 -4.32 4.67 9.04
N GLU A 91 -5.16 5.49 9.65
CA GLU A 91 -6.62 5.36 9.55
C GLU A 91 -7.11 5.55 8.12
N LYS A 92 -6.58 6.57 7.43
CA LYS A 92 -6.86 6.83 6.01
C LYS A 92 -6.43 5.67 5.11
N LEU A 93 -5.32 5.00 5.42
CA LEU A 93 -4.85 3.84 4.68
C LEU A 93 -5.73 2.61 4.89
N ILE A 94 -6.27 2.40 6.10
CA ILE A 94 -7.29 1.36 6.36
C ILE A 94 -8.55 1.64 5.54
N GLN A 95 -9.06 2.86 5.56
CA GLN A 95 -10.24 3.24 4.77
C GLN A 95 -10.02 3.00 3.28
N LEU A 96 -8.84 3.35 2.75
CA LEU A 96 -8.48 3.05 1.37
C LEU A 96 -8.47 1.53 1.12
N ALA A 97 -7.94 0.74 2.05
CA ALA A 97 -7.87 -0.70 1.92
C ALA A 97 -9.24 -1.38 1.92
N GLU A 98 -10.13 -0.98 2.82
CA GLU A 98 -11.51 -1.45 2.85
C GLU A 98 -12.21 -1.13 1.53
N LYS A 99 -12.03 0.09 1.02
CA LYS A 99 -12.62 0.54 -0.23
C LYS A 99 -12.12 -0.27 -1.43
N VAL A 100 -10.80 -0.45 -1.55
CA VAL A 100 -10.20 -1.27 -2.60
C VAL A 100 -10.70 -2.72 -2.52
N ASN A 101 -10.77 -3.29 -1.32
CA ASN A 101 -11.19 -4.68 -1.16
C ASN A 101 -12.68 -4.91 -1.37
N SER A 102 -13.51 -3.87 -1.22
CA SER A 102 -14.93 -3.92 -1.54
C SER A 102 -15.21 -4.04 -3.05
N GLU A 103 -14.24 -3.65 -3.89
CA GLU A 103 -14.37 -3.69 -5.35
C GLU A 103 -13.46 -4.74 -5.95
N ILE A 104 -14.02 -5.92 -6.21
CA ILE A 104 -13.24 -7.15 -6.47
C ILE A 104 -12.47 -7.09 -7.80
N GLU A 105 -12.93 -6.34 -8.82
CA GLU A 105 -12.40 -6.47 -10.19
C GLU A 105 -11.97 -5.16 -10.90
N ASP A 106 -12.38 -3.95 -10.50
CA ASP A 106 -12.20 -2.76 -11.35
C ASP A 106 -11.82 -1.46 -10.62
N TYR A 107 -11.00 -1.59 -9.57
CA TYR A 107 -10.61 -0.43 -8.75
C TYR A 107 -9.44 0.38 -9.35
N THR A 108 -8.69 -0.16 -10.32
CA THR A 108 -7.47 0.44 -10.88
C THR A 108 -7.73 1.83 -11.46
N CYS A 109 -8.77 1.96 -12.27
CA CYS A 109 -9.21 3.22 -12.88
C CYS A 109 -9.77 4.22 -11.85
N LYS A 110 -10.20 3.73 -10.68
CA LYS A 110 -10.82 4.53 -9.61
C LYS A 110 -9.82 4.96 -8.54
N LEU A 111 -8.59 4.44 -8.55
CA LEU A 111 -7.54 4.83 -7.59
C LEU A 111 -7.31 6.34 -7.49
N PRO A 112 -7.27 7.12 -8.60
CA PRO A 112 -7.14 8.58 -8.49
C PRO A 112 -8.30 9.22 -7.71
N LYS A 113 -9.53 8.71 -7.92
CA LYS A 113 -10.73 9.17 -7.21
C LYS A 113 -10.65 8.83 -5.72
N TYR A 114 -10.26 7.60 -5.37
CA TYR A 114 -10.11 7.18 -3.97
C TYR A 114 -9.04 7.97 -3.25
N TYR A 115 -7.94 8.22 -3.93
CA TYR A 115 -6.88 9.05 -3.42
C TYR A 115 -7.39 10.46 -3.08
N SER A 116 -8.07 11.11 -4.03
CA SER A 116 -8.58 12.47 -3.86
C SER A 116 -9.60 12.55 -2.72
N GLU A 117 -10.52 11.60 -2.64
CA GLU A 117 -11.58 11.58 -1.61
C GLU A 117 -11.05 11.40 -0.18
N ILE A 118 -9.92 10.69 0.00
CA ILE A 118 -9.37 10.33 1.31
C ILE A 118 -8.26 11.30 1.74
N PHE A 119 -7.41 11.73 0.81
CA PHE A 119 -6.17 12.46 1.13
C PHE A 119 -6.18 13.94 0.71
N GLU A 120 -7.10 14.38 -0.15
CA GLU A 120 -7.17 15.78 -0.62
C GLU A 120 -8.36 16.59 -0.07
N LYS A 121 -9.21 15.97 0.76
CA LYS A 121 -10.18 16.69 1.61
C LYS A 121 -9.51 17.22 2.87
#